data_AF-A0A7C0XWJ6-F1
#
_entry.id   AF-A0A7C0XWJ6-F1
#
_cell.length_a   1.000
_cell.length_b   1.000
_cell.length_c   1.000
_cell.angle_alpha   90.00
_cell.angle_beta   90.00
_cell.angle_gamma   90.00
#
_symmetry.space_group_name_H-M   'P 1'
#
loop_
_entity.id
_entity.type
_entity.pdbx_description
1 polymer ?
#
loop_
_entity_poly.entity_id
_entity_poly.type
_entity_poly.pdbx_seq_one_letter_code
_entity_poly.pdbx_strand_id
1 'polypeptide(L)'
;KKYFPTEDDLNPNQKFVQNQALKLLEENKDFQKKAALFKVNWKQEQNMILKFYKLLRDADFYKDYLADTHTSLEEDKKFLIKVVDRLMMDFDLLKSYYEEKSVYFSEGYDLEGVLLIKFFDGISPKFNSEATLPGIYSTSGQKVNDDKIFVQKLFRKVILNDEELSEIIREKSKSWDYERIPVLDVILLKMAIVELKEMKTIPIKVTLNEYIELAKYFSTPKSKTFINGVLDKLIGEFKADGTIKKTGRGLIE
;
A
#
# COMPACT_ATOMS: atom_id res chain seq x y z
N LYS A 1 -27.17 9.99 40.48
CA LYS A 1 -26.45 11.29 40.41
C LYS A 1 -27.01 12.04 39.21
N LYS A 2 -27.62 13.22 39.38
CA LYS A 2 -28.04 14.04 38.21
C LYS A 2 -26.75 14.57 37.58
N TYR A 3 -26.45 14.12 36.37
CA TYR A 3 -25.35 14.66 35.57
C TYR A 3 -25.85 15.97 34.98
N PHE A 4 -25.39 17.09 35.54
CA PHE A 4 -25.62 18.39 34.92
C PHE A 4 -24.70 18.52 33.71
N PRO A 5 -25.18 19.06 32.58
CA PRO A 5 -24.32 19.35 31.44
C PRO A 5 -23.15 20.23 31.87
N THR A 6 -21.94 19.81 31.54
CA THR A 6 -20.74 20.64 31.64
C THR A 6 -20.78 21.76 30.60
N GLU A 7 -19.94 22.77 30.73
CA GLU A 7 -19.83 23.84 29.73
C GLU A 7 -19.46 23.27 28.34
N ASP A 8 -18.61 22.24 28.31
CA ASP A 8 -18.26 21.48 27.11
C ASP A 8 -19.45 20.69 26.54
N ASP A 9 -20.39 20.23 27.38
CA ASP A 9 -21.63 19.58 26.91
C ASP A 9 -22.60 20.58 26.27
N LEU A 10 -22.57 21.84 26.74
CA LEU A 10 -23.42 22.93 26.21
C LEU A 10 -22.81 23.58 24.96
N ASN A 11 -21.47 23.62 24.86
CA ASN A 11 -20.72 24.21 23.75
C ASN A 11 -19.68 23.21 23.20
N PRO A 12 -20.11 22.06 22.64
CA PRO A 12 -19.18 21.04 22.21
C PRO A 12 -18.30 21.55 21.08
N ASN A 13 -16.99 21.29 21.18
CA ASN A 13 -16.06 21.58 20.11
C ASN A 13 -16.45 20.79 18.84
N GLN A 14 -16.86 21.52 17.81
CA GLN A 14 -17.34 20.92 16.57
C GLN A 14 -16.23 20.67 15.54
N LYS A 15 -14.98 21.05 15.80
CA LYS A 15 -13.89 21.02 14.83
C LYS A 15 -13.71 19.65 14.17
N PHE A 16 -13.71 18.57 14.96
CA PHE A 16 -13.60 17.22 14.44
C PHE A 16 -14.79 16.82 13.54
N VAL A 17 -16.03 17.10 13.98
CA VAL A 17 -17.24 16.80 13.20
C VAL A 17 -17.32 17.69 11.96
N GLN A 18 -16.71 18.86 12.00
CA GLN A 18 -16.66 19.81 10.89
C GLN A 18 -15.44 19.65 9.98
N ASN A 19 -14.60 18.63 10.20
CA ASN A 19 -13.39 18.38 9.42
C ASN A 19 -13.69 18.39 7.92
N GLN A 20 -13.01 19.27 7.19
CA GLN A 20 -13.29 19.57 5.78
C GLN A 20 -13.03 18.36 4.88
N ALA A 21 -11.96 17.59 5.15
CA ALA A 21 -11.64 16.39 4.37
C ALA A 21 -12.70 15.29 4.55
N LEU A 22 -13.22 15.09 5.77
CA LEU A 22 -14.31 14.15 6.03
C LEU A 22 -15.62 14.59 5.35
N LYS A 23 -15.96 15.88 5.40
CA LYS A 23 -17.15 16.43 4.71
C LYS A 23 -17.08 16.25 3.20
N LEU A 24 -15.93 16.56 2.58
CA LEU A 24 -15.73 16.33 1.15
C LEU A 24 -15.92 14.86 0.77
N LEU A 25 -15.48 13.93 1.62
CA LEU A 25 -15.67 12.50 1.41
C LEU A 25 -17.12 12.07 1.59
N GLU A 26 -17.80 12.57 2.62
CA GLU A 26 -19.22 12.28 2.90
C GLU A 26 -20.12 12.72 1.75
N GLU A 27 -19.84 13.88 1.14
CA GLU A 27 -20.58 14.44 0.00
C GLU A 27 -20.18 13.81 -1.35
N ASN A 28 -19.12 12.99 -1.40
CA ASN A 28 -18.61 12.41 -2.64
C ASN A 28 -19.48 11.23 -3.15
N LYS A 29 -20.01 11.37 -4.37
CA LYS A 29 -20.93 10.38 -4.98
C LYS A 29 -20.25 9.05 -5.28
N ASP A 30 -18.98 9.07 -5.69
CA ASP A 30 -18.24 7.83 -6.00
C ASP A 30 -17.92 7.04 -4.71
N PHE A 31 -17.59 7.73 -3.62
CA PHE A 31 -17.45 7.14 -2.29
C PHE A 31 -18.76 6.52 -1.81
N GLN A 32 -19.88 7.27 -1.85
CA GLN A 32 -21.20 6.75 -1.45
C GLN A 32 -21.58 5.51 -2.28
N LYS A 33 -21.37 5.55 -3.60
CA LYS A 33 -21.62 4.41 -4.49
C LYS A 33 -20.77 3.20 -4.12
N LYS A 34 -19.48 3.38 -3.85
CA LYS A 34 -18.56 2.30 -3.44
C LYS A 34 -18.90 1.75 -2.06
N ALA A 35 -19.22 2.60 -1.10
CA ALA A 35 -19.66 2.18 0.24
C ALA A 35 -20.91 1.30 0.15
N ALA A 36 -21.88 1.67 -0.69
CA ALA A 36 -23.07 0.85 -0.97
C ALA A 36 -22.72 -0.46 -1.69
N LEU A 37 -21.87 -0.42 -2.72
CA LEU A 37 -21.42 -1.60 -3.46
C LEU A 37 -20.75 -2.64 -2.55
N PHE A 38 -19.86 -2.18 -1.66
CA PHE A 38 -19.17 -3.03 -0.68
C PHE A 38 -20.00 -3.31 0.57
N LYS A 39 -21.25 -2.84 0.63
CA LYS A 39 -22.19 -3.02 1.75
C LYS A 39 -21.55 -2.63 3.10
N VAL A 40 -20.81 -1.53 3.12
CA VAL A 40 -20.12 -1.03 4.32
C VAL A 40 -21.18 -0.68 5.37
N ASN A 41 -21.13 -1.36 6.52
CA ASN A 41 -22.08 -1.17 7.60
C ASN A 41 -21.39 -1.44 8.94
N TRP A 42 -21.38 -0.43 9.80
CA TRP A 42 -20.73 -0.47 11.11
C TRP A 42 -21.71 -0.66 12.27
N LYS A 43 -22.99 -0.94 12.01
CA LYS A 43 -24.04 -1.07 13.05
C LYS A 43 -23.77 -2.23 14.02
N GLN A 44 -23.13 -3.30 13.57
CA GLN A 44 -22.74 -4.42 14.44
C GLN A 44 -21.43 -4.15 15.19
N GLU A 45 -20.61 -3.24 14.67
CA GLU A 45 -19.27 -2.93 15.18
C GLU A 45 -19.22 -1.74 16.16
N GLN A 46 -20.35 -1.38 16.77
CA GLN A 46 -20.45 -0.21 17.64
C GLN A 46 -19.45 -0.24 18.80
N ASN A 47 -19.20 -1.43 19.37
CA ASN A 47 -18.21 -1.58 20.44
C ASN A 47 -16.79 -1.27 19.95
N MET A 48 -16.41 -1.75 18.77
CA MET A 48 -15.12 -1.45 18.15
C MET A 48 -14.99 0.05 17.90
N ILE A 49 -16.01 0.70 17.32
CA ILE A 49 -16.04 2.14 17.08
C ILE A 49 -15.89 2.93 18.39
N LEU A 50 -16.62 2.56 19.44
CA LEU A 50 -16.55 3.23 20.73
C LEU A 50 -15.16 3.10 21.38
N LYS A 51 -14.51 1.93 21.25
CA LYS A 51 -13.14 1.73 21.71
C LYS A 51 -12.15 2.58 20.92
N PHE A 52 -12.27 2.62 19.60
CA PHE A 52 -11.44 3.47 18.75
C PHE A 52 -11.64 4.96 19.07
N TYR A 53 -12.88 5.39 19.29
CA TYR A 53 -13.17 6.77 19.65
C TYR A 53 -12.56 7.17 21.01
N LYS A 54 -12.60 6.28 22.01
CA LYS A 54 -11.91 6.51 23.29
C LYS A 54 -10.39 6.65 23.08
N LEU A 55 -9.79 5.74 22.32
CA LEU A 55 -8.38 5.80 21.96
C LEU A 55 -8.02 7.12 21.27
N LEU A 56 -8.85 7.57 20.34
CA LEU A 56 -8.68 8.85 19.66
C LEU A 56 -8.74 10.03 20.63
N ARG A 57 -9.72 10.05 21.54
CA ARG A 57 -9.89 11.13 22.53
C ARG A 57 -8.72 11.25 23.51
N ASP A 58 -8.11 10.13 23.87
CA ASP A 58 -7.02 10.08 24.83
C ASP A 58 -5.68 10.53 24.20
N ALA A 59 -5.57 10.49 22.87
CA ALA A 59 -4.37 10.87 22.14
C ALA A 59 -4.07 12.38 22.22
N ASP A 60 -2.82 12.73 22.52
CA ASP A 60 -2.43 14.14 22.70
C ASP A 60 -2.60 14.96 21.41
N PHE A 61 -2.28 14.37 20.26
CA PHE A 61 -2.45 15.06 18.97
C PHE A 61 -3.93 15.35 18.62
N TYR A 62 -4.88 14.62 19.21
CA TYR A 62 -6.31 14.93 19.08
C TYR A 62 -6.69 16.13 19.93
N LYS A 63 -6.20 16.19 21.17
CA LYS A 63 -6.41 17.33 22.07
C LYS A 63 -5.79 18.61 21.47
N ASP A 64 -4.57 18.50 20.95
CA ASP A 64 -3.88 19.60 20.25
C ASP A 64 -4.68 20.08 19.05
N TYR A 65 -5.18 19.14 18.23
CA TYR A 65 -6.00 19.48 17.06
C TYR A 65 -7.28 20.23 17.46
N LEU A 66 -7.95 19.81 18.54
CA LEU A 66 -9.15 20.49 19.03
C LEU A 66 -8.86 21.87 19.65
N ALA A 67 -7.70 22.04 20.29
CA ALA A 67 -7.29 23.29 20.92
C ALA A 67 -6.88 24.37 19.92
N ASP A 68 -6.43 23.98 18.73
CA ASP A 68 -6.04 24.92 17.68
C ASP A 68 -7.27 25.63 17.07
N THR A 69 -7.26 26.96 17.09
CA THR A 69 -8.33 27.79 16.54
C THR A 69 -8.25 27.96 15.01
N HIS A 70 -7.12 27.60 14.40
CA HIS A 70 -6.99 27.58 12.94
C HIS A 70 -7.63 26.32 12.37
N THR A 71 -8.37 26.51 11.28
CA THR A 71 -9.03 25.43 10.54
C THR A 71 -8.75 25.61 9.06
N SER A 72 -7.95 24.71 8.51
CA SER A 72 -7.68 24.59 7.09
C SER A 72 -7.79 23.14 6.63
N LEU A 73 -8.05 22.94 5.34
CA LEU A 73 -8.05 21.61 4.74
C LEU A 73 -6.72 20.87 4.98
N GLU A 74 -5.58 21.58 4.94
CA GLU A 74 -4.26 20.97 5.18
C GLU A 74 -4.05 20.51 6.62
N GLU A 75 -4.53 21.26 7.61
CA GLU A 75 -4.50 20.83 9.02
C GLU A 75 -5.42 19.63 9.25
N ASP A 76 -6.61 19.66 8.67
CA ASP A 76 -7.59 18.58 8.75
C ASP A 76 -7.05 17.27 8.13
N LYS A 77 -6.39 17.36 6.97
CA LYS A 77 -5.71 16.23 6.34
C LYS A 77 -4.58 15.68 7.21
N LYS A 78 -3.70 16.55 7.71
CA LYS A 78 -2.58 16.15 8.60
C LYS A 78 -3.08 15.48 9.88
N PHE A 79 -4.19 15.95 10.43
CA PHE A 79 -4.85 15.31 11.56
C PHE A 79 -5.32 13.90 11.20
N LEU A 80 -6.05 13.72 10.09
CA LEU A 80 -6.51 12.39 9.65
C LEU A 80 -5.35 11.44 9.35
N ILE A 81 -4.27 11.93 8.74
CA ILE A 81 -3.04 11.14 8.52
C ILE A 81 -2.49 10.62 9.85
N LYS A 82 -2.42 11.45 10.90
CA LYS A 82 -2.00 11.00 12.25
C LYS A 82 -2.96 9.98 12.84
N VAL A 83 -4.27 10.11 12.61
CA VAL A 83 -5.26 9.12 13.07
C VAL A 83 -5.00 7.77 12.41
N VAL A 84 -4.72 7.75 11.10
CA VAL A 84 -4.41 6.51 10.40
C VAL A 84 -3.09 5.92 10.89
N ASP A 85 -2.01 6.70 10.78
CA ASP A 85 -0.62 6.31 11.06
C ASP A 85 -0.40 5.86 12.51
N ARG A 86 -0.98 6.58 13.48
CA ARG A 86 -0.66 6.35 14.90
C ARG A 86 -1.71 5.55 15.67
N LEU A 87 -2.94 5.47 15.16
CA LEU A 87 -4.03 4.79 15.85
C LEU A 87 -4.60 3.65 15.02
N MET A 88 -5.03 3.88 13.78
CA MET A 88 -5.69 2.82 12.99
C MET A 88 -4.75 1.67 12.65
N MET A 89 -3.50 1.97 12.27
CA MET A 89 -2.52 0.94 11.89
C MET A 89 -2.21 -0.02 13.05
N ASP A 90 -2.23 0.47 14.30
CA ASP A 90 -1.97 -0.33 15.49
C ASP A 90 -3.26 -0.81 16.20
N PHE A 91 -4.44 -0.62 15.58
CA PHE A 91 -5.71 -0.97 16.22
C PHE A 91 -6.11 -2.43 15.95
N ASP A 92 -5.69 -3.32 16.85
CA ASP A 92 -5.91 -4.78 16.77
C ASP A 92 -7.35 -5.18 16.42
N LEU A 93 -8.35 -4.52 16.99
CA LEU A 93 -9.75 -4.86 16.74
C LEU A 93 -10.15 -4.64 15.27
N LEU A 94 -9.65 -3.58 14.64
CA LEU A 94 -9.91 -3.31 13.23
C LEU A 94 -9.17 -4.29 12.33
N LYS A 95 -7.94 -4.66 12.72
CA LYS A 95 -7.19 -5.71 12.04
C LYS A 95 -7.94 -7.04 12.08
N SER A 96 -8.33 -7.51 13.27
CA SER A 96 -9.10 -8.75 13.44
C SER A 96 -10.42 -8.72 12.67
N TYR A 97 -11.13 -7.59 12.67
CA TYR A 97 -12.37 -7.43 11.90
C TYR A 97 -12.19 -7.70 10.40
N TYR A 98 -11.10 -7.22 9.82
CA TYR A 98 -10.84 -7.46 8.40
C TYR A 98 -10.25 -8.85 8.12
N GLU A 99 -9.44 -9.39 9.02
CA GLU A 99 -8.93 -10.77 8.94
C GLU A 99 -10.05 -11.81 8.94
N GLU A 100 -11.10 -11.60 9.74
CA GLU A 100 -12.29 -12.46 9.76
C GLU A 100 -13.04 -12.45 8.42
N LYS A 101 -12.97 -11.37 7.65
CA LYS A 101 -13.60 -11.27 6.33
C LYS A 101 -12.76 -11.88 5.21
N SER A 102 -11.44 -11.85 5.35
CA SER A 102 -10.51 -12.40 4.38
C SER A 102 -9.16 -12.62 5.03
N VAL A 103 -8.67 -13.87 4.97
CA VAL A 103 -7.33 -14.22 5.47
C VAL A 103 -6.24 -13.42 4.74
N TYR A 104 -6.48 -13.04 3.48
CA TYR A 104 -5.57 -12.22 2.67
C TYR A 104 -5.46 -10.76 3.14
N PHE A 105 -6.36 -10.29 4.02
CA PHE A 105 -6.31 -8.91 4.52
C PHE A 105 -5.19 -8.72 5.54
N SER A 106 -4.78 -9.77 6.25
CA SER A 106 -3.66 -9.72 7.20
C SER A 106 -2.36 -9.24 6.55
N GLU A 107 -2.12 -9.65 5.29
CA GLU A 107 -0.93 -9.29 4.51
C GLU A 107 -1.05 -7.91 3.85
N GLY A 108 -2.28 -7.44 3.61
CA GLY A 108 -2.57 -6.15 2.98
C GLY A 108 -2.67 -4.98 3.95
N TYR A 109 -3.00 -5.23 5.21
CA TYR A 109 -3.46 -4.21 6.16
C TYR A 109 -2.55 -2.97 6.21
N ASP A 110 -1.24 -3.19 6.28
CA ASP A 110 -0.24 -2.12 6.31
C ASP A 110 -0.21 -1.31 5.01
N LEU A 111 -0.33 -1.99 3.86
CA LEU A 111 -0.42 -1.35 2.56
C LEU A 111 -1.71 -0.52 2.44
N GLU A 112 -2.85 -1.02 2.91
CA GLU A 112 -4.09 -0.25 2.94
C GLU A 112 -3.96 1.00 3.82
N GLY A 113 -3.30 0.91 4.97
CA GLY A 113 -2.97 2.05 5.81
C GLY A 113 -2.15 3.12 5.08
N VAL A 114 -1.08 2.71 4.39
CA VAL A 114 -0.25 3.60 3.57
C VAL A 114 -1.05 4.24 2.42
N LEU A 115 -1.91 3.47 1.75
CA LEU A 115 -2.78 3.99 0.70
C LEU A 115 -3.80 4.99 1.23
N LEU A 116 -4.33 4.77 2.43
CA LEU A 116 -5.25 5.69 3.09
C LEU A 116 -4.55 7.00 3.52
N ILE A 117 -3.31 6.92 4.00
CA ILE A 117 -2.46 8.09 4.26
C ILE A 117 -2.25 8.90 2.98
N LYS A 118 -1.84 8.23 1.89
CA LYS A 118 -1.66 8.87 0.58
C LYS A 118 -2.95 9.47 0.04
N PHE A 119 -4.09 8.81 0.27
CA PHE A 119 -5.40 9.33 -0.10
C PHE A 119 -5.67 10.66 0.61
N PHE A 120 -5.55 10.70 1.95
CA PHE A 120 -5.79 11.92 2.70
C PHE A 120 -4.81 13.03 2.32
N ASP A 121 -3.52 12.71 2.14
CA ASP A 121 -2.52 13.68 1.67
C ASP A 121 -2.84 14.25 0.29
N GLY A 122 -3.41 13.42 -0.60
CA GLY A 122 -3.81 13.79 -1.95
C GLY A 122 -5.12 14.59 -2.05
N ILE A 123 -5.91 14.70 -0.97
CA ILE A 123 -7.12 15.54 -0.98
C ILE A 123 -6.72 16.99 -1.24
N SER A 124 -7.40 17.62 -2.18
CA SER A 124 -7.19 19.01 -2.56
C SER A 124 -8.55 19.69 -2.79
N PRO A 125 -8.62 21.03 -2.93
CA PRO A 125 -9.87 21.71 -3.24
C PRO A 125 -10.55 21.26 -4.54
N LYS A 126 -9.85 20.51 -5.41
CA LYS A 126 -10.42 19.91 -6.63
C LYS A 126 -11.19 18.63 -6.36
N PHE A 127 -10.97 17.97 -5.22
CA PHE A 127 -11.72 16.80 -4.81
C PHE A 127 -13.09 17.25 -4.29
N ASN A 128 -14.13 17.08 -5.12
CA ASN A 128 -15.49 17.54 -4.85
C ASN A 128 -16.49 16.38 -4.95
N SER A 129 -17.79 16.68 -4.91
CA SER A 129 -18.86 15.67 -4.94
C SER A 129 -18.87 14.77 -6.17
N GLU A 130 -18.35 15.23 -7.32
CA GLU A 130 -18.30 14.50 -8.59
C GLU A 130 -16.92 13.86 -8.86
N ALA A 131 -15.90 14.16 -8.06
CA ALA A 131 -14.57 13.61 -8.23
C ALA A 131 -14.60 12.08 -8.03
N THR A 132 -13.85 11.34 -8.83
CA THR A 132 -13.68 9.90 -8.60
C THR A 132 -12.66 9.67 -7.50
N LEU A 133 -12.88 8.69 -6.63
CA LEU A 133 -11.84 8.24 -5.71
C LEU A 133 -10.62 7.74 -6.49
N PRO A 134 -9.40 8.04 -6.02
CA PRO A 134 -8.20 7.54 -6.66
C PRO A 134 -8.18 6.01 -6.67
N GLY A 135 -7.64 5.44 -7.75
CA GLY A 135 -7.29 4.03 -7.76
C GLY A 135 -5.97 3.78 -7.03
N ILE A 136 -5.56 2.51 -6.95
CA ILE A 136 -4.24 2.11 -6.42
C ILE A 136 -3.05 2.64 -7.24
N TYR A 137 -3.32 3.09 -8.45
CA TYR A 137 -2.35 3.65 -9.39
C TYR A 137 -2.51 5.18 -9.45
N SER A 138 -1.44 5.93 -9.19
CA SER A 138 -1.47 7.40 -9.21
C SER A 138 -1.70 7.92 -10.62
N THR A 139 -2.82 8.59 -10.90
CA THR A 139 -3.05 9.11 -12.26
C THR A 139 -2.26 10.37 -12.55
N SER A 140 -1.63 11.06 -11.58
CA SER A 140 -0.78 12.27 -11.73
C SER A 140 -1.19 13.25 -12.86
N GLY A 141 -2.49 13.36 -13.18
CA GLY A 141 -2.99 14.12 -14.34
C GLY A 141 -2.69 13.54 -15.74
N GLN A 142 -2.04 12.38 -15.83
CA GLN A 142 -1.75 11.68 -17.09
C GLN A 142 -2.91 10.76 -17.50
N LYS A 143 -3.16 10.69 -18.81
CA LYS A 143 -4.16 9.78 -19.42
C LYS A 143 -3.79 8.30 -19.24
N VAL A 144 -2.51 8.03 -19.05
CA VAL A 144 -1.89 6.72 -18.95
C VAL A 144 -1.09 6.68 -17.66
N ASN A 145 -1.26 5.64 -16.85
CA ASN A 145 -0.49 5.45 -15.63
C ASN A 145 0.65 4.46 -15.91
N ASP A 146 1.88 4.94 -15.77
CA ASP A 146 3.09 4.19 -16.07
C ASP A 146 3.25 2.95 -15.18
N ASP A 147 2.86 3.04 -13.90
CA ASP A 147 2.91 1.91 -12.96
C ASP A 147 2.01 0.74 -13.41
N LYS A 148 0.81 1.06 -13.88
CA LYS A 148 -0.18 0.09 -14.38
C LYS A 148 0.32 -0.55 -15.66
N ILE A 149 0.91 0.24 -16.56
CA ILE A 149 1.56 -0.31 -17.76
C ILE A 149 2.70 -1.24 -17.35
N PHE A 150 3.54 -0.82 -16.42
CA PHE A 150 4.65 -1.62 -15.92
C PHE A 150 4.17 -2.95 -15.35
N VAL A 151 3.21 -2.93 -14.42
CA VAL A 151 2.64 -4.15 -13.81
C VAL A 151 2.02 -5.05 -14.86
N GLN A 152 1.22 -4.50 -15.79
CA GLN A 152 0.60 -5.29 -16.86
C GLN A 152 1.64 -5.91 -17.79
N LYS A 153 2.68 -5.16 -18.15
CA LYS A 153 3.77 -5.64 -19.00
C LYS A 153 4.56 -6.75 -18.30
N LEU A 154 4.95 -6.53 -17.04
CA LEU A 154 5.67 -7.51 -16.22
C LEU A 154 4.86 -8.80 -16.09
N PHE A 155 3.61 -8.70 -15.64
CA PHE A 155 2.69 -9.83 -15.48
C PHE A 155 2.54 -10.63 -16.78
N ARG A 156 2.23 -9.96 -17.89
CA ARG A 156 2.05 -10.61 -19.19
C ARG A 156 3.34 -11.29 -19.66
N LYS A 157 4.49 -10.62 -19.51
CA LYS A 157 5.79 -11.16 -19.95
C LYS A 157 6.22 -12.36 -19.11
N VAL A 158 5.93 -12.38 -17.82
CA VAL A 158 6.19 -13.55 -16.97
C VAL A 158 5.37 -14.75 -17.44
N ILE A 159 4.06 -14.57 -17.64
CA ILE A 159 3.17 -15.66 -18.08
C ILE A 159 3.58 -16.19 -19.45
N LEU A 160 3.88 -15.31 -20.40
CA LEU A 160 4.24 -15.73 -21.76
C LEU A 160 5.56 -16.50 -21.86
N ASN A 161 6.47 -16.30 -20.89
CA ASN A 161 7.79 -16.94 -20.88
C ASN A 161 7.94 -17.93 -19.71
N ASP A 162 6.84 -18.43 -19.14
CA ASP A 162 6.86 -19.20 -17.90
C ASP A 162 7.79 -20.42 -17.97
N GLU A 163 7.74 -21.18 -19.06
CA GLU A 163 8.58 -22.37 -19.28
C GLU A 163 10.06 -22.01 -19.40
N GLU A 164 10.41 -21.02 -20.24
CA GLU A 164 11.79 -20.54 -20.41
C GLU A 164 12.38 -20.06 -19.08
N LEU A 165 11.62 -19.22 -18.35
CA LEU A 165 12.08 -18.68 -17.07
C LEU A 165 12.24 -19.79 -16.03
N SER A 166 11.36 -20.79 -16.02
CA SER A 166 11.46 -21.93 -15.11
C SER A 166 12.73 -22.73 -15.36
N GLU A 167 13.09 -22.95 -16.62
CA GLU A 167 14.32 -23.68 -16.99
C GLU A 167 15.57 -22.91 -16.59
N ILE A 168 15.62 -21.60 -16.89
CA ILE A 168 16.71 -20.71 -16.45
C ILE A 168 16.90 -20.82 -14.93
N ILE A 169 15.83 -20.73 -14.16
CA ILE A 169 15.90 -20.81 -12.69
C ILE A 169 16.37 -22.21 -12.25
N ARG A 170 15.88 -23.28 -12.87
CA ARG A 170 16.27 -24.66 -12.55
C ARG A 170 17.76 -24.87 -12.79
N GLU A 171 18.30 -24.38 -13.90
CA GLU A 171 19.72 -24.48 -14.20
C GLU A 171 20.61 -23.75 -13.19
N LYS A 172 20.19 -22.56 -12.73
CA LYS A 172 20.97 -21.77 -11.75
C LYS A 172 20.77 -22.21 -10.31
N SER A 173 19.72 -22.99 -10.06
CA SER A 173 19.39 -23.53 -8.75
C SER A 173 19.88 -24.95 -8.54
N LYS A 174 20.75 -25.51 -9.39
CA LYS A 174 21.29 -26.88 -9.24
C LYS A 174 21.96 -27.16 -7.89
N SER A 175 22.48 -26.14 -7.22
CA SER A 175 23.04 -26.26 -5.86
C SER A 175 21.98 -26.29 -4.76
N TRP A 176 20.71 -26.16 -5.12
CA TRP A 176 19.55 -26.12 -4.24
C TRP A 176 18.60 -27.26 -4.62
N ASP A 177 17.89 -27.80 -3.63
CA ASP A 177 16.84 -28.76 -3.88
C ASP A 177 15.65 -28.02 -4.51
N TYR A 178 15.55 -28.05 -5.84
CA TYR A 178 14.59 -27.27 -6.61
C TYR A 178 13.14 -27.57 -6.22
N GLU A 179 12.83 -28.81 -5.87
CA GLU A 179 11.50 -29.24 -5.46
C GLU A 179 11.09 -28.67 -4.09
N ARG A 180 12.06 -28.20 -3.30
CA ARG A 180 11.84 -27.55 -2.00
C ARG A 180 11.85 -26.03 -2.06
N ILE A 181 12.05 -25.45 -3.24
CA ILE A 181 12.02 -23.99 -3.39
C ILE A 181 10.56 -23.53 -3.24
N PRO A 182 10.26 -22.55 -2.37
CA PRO A 182 8.94 -21.96 -2.28
C PRO A 182 8.46 -21.47 -3.65
N VAL A 183 7.22 -21.80 -4.03
CA VAL A 183 6.64 -21.38 -5.31
C VAL A 183 6.75 -19.85 -5.49
N LEU A 184 6.57 -19.11 -4.39
CA LEU A 184 6.71 -17.66 -4.39
C LEU A 184 8.12 -17.19 -4.76
N ASP A 185 9.18 -17.88 -4.31
CA ASP A 185 10.56 -17.51 -4.68
C ASP A 185 10.79 -17.70 -6.18
N VAL A 186 10.20 -18.74 -6.76
CA VAL A 186 10.23 -18.97 -8.21
C VAL A 186 9.50 -17.83 -8.94
N ILE A 187 8.32 -17.40 -8.46
CA ILE A 187 7.57 -16.28 -9.04
C ILE A 187 8.38 -14.97 -8.96
N LEU A 188 9.00 -14.69 -7.80
CA LEU A 188 9.84 -13.50 -7.60
C LEU A 188 11.05 -13.51 -8.56
N LEU A 189 11.73 -14.65 -8.71
CA LEU A 189 12.83 -14.79 -9.66
C LEU A 189 12.37 -14.62 -11.12
N LYS A 190 11.21 -15.19 -11.49
CA LYS A 190 10.63 -15.01 -12.84
C LYS A 190 10.38 -13.53 -13.14
N MET A 191 9.77 -12.80 -12.20
CA MET A 191 9.54 -11.36 -12.32
C MET A 191 10.85 -10.58 -12.43
N ALA A 192 11.82 -10.87 -11.57
CA ALA A 192 13.14 -10.22 -11.60
C ALA A 192 13.86 -10.43 -12.94
N ILE A 193 13.88 -11.65 -13.47
CA ILE A 193 14.51 -11.96 -14.76
C ILE A 193 13.84 -11.16 -15.88
N VAL A 194 12.50 -11.13 -15.93
CA VAL A 194 11.77 -10.34 -16.92
C VAL A 194 12.08 -8.85 -16.79
N GLU A 195 12.13 -8.31 -15.58
CA GLU A 195 12.45 -6.90 -15.35
C GLU A 195 13.87 -6.56 -15.80
N LEU A 196 14.84 -7.41 -15.48
CA LEU A 196 16.23 -7.27 -15.90
C LEU A 196 16.35 -7.22 -17.43
N LYS A 197 15.71 -8.17 -18.13
CA LYS A 197 15.76 -8.33 -19.59
C LYS A 197 14.99 -7.25 -20.34
N GLU A 198 13.79 -6.90 -19.88
CA GLU A 198 12.80 -6.14 -20.68
C GLU A 198 12.61 -4.68 -20.23
N MET A 199 13.01 -4.32 -19.00
CA MET A 199 12.80 -2.98 -18.42
C MET A 199 14.12 -2.21 -18.40
N LYS A 200 14.42 -1.58 -19.53
CA LYS A 200 15.71 -0.93 -19.79
C LYS A 200 15.96 0.30 -18.91
N THR A 201 14.91 0.95 -18.45
CA THR A 201 14.99 2.18 -17.64
C THR A 201 15.12 1.92 -16.14
N ILE A 202 15.09 0.66 -15.70
CA ILE A 202 15.23 0.28 -14.29
C ILE A 202 16.67 -0.19 -14.03
N PRO A 203 17.42 0.43 -13.10
CA PRO A 203 18.76 0.00 -12.75
C PRO A 203 18.78 -1.42 -12.19
N ILE A 204 19.81 -2.19 -12.55
CA ILE A 204 20.00 -3.59 -12.11
C ILE A 204 19.97 -3.70 -10.58
N LYS A 205 20.68 -2.78 -9.89
CA LYS A 205 20.74 -2.77 -8.42
C LYS A 205 19.40 -2.49 -7.77
N VAL A 206 18.55 -1.66 -8.39
CA VAL A 206 17.19 -1.41 -7.88
C VAL A 206 16.38 -2.68 -8.01
N THR A 207 16.33 -3.30 -9.18
CA THR A 207 15.68 -4.60 -9.38
C THR A 207 16.14 -5.61 -8.33
N LEU A 208 17.44 -5.82 -8.15
CA LEU A 208 17.98 -6.76 -7.16
C LEU A 208 17.47 -6.47 -5.74
N ASN A 209 17.58 -5.21 -5.29
CA ASN A 209 17.16 -4.82 -3.95
C ASN A 209 15.65 -5.03 -3.75
N GLU A 210 14.81 -4.61 -4.69
CA GLU A 210 13.35 -4.71 -4.56
C GLU A 210 12.90 -6.17 -4.45
N TYR A 211 13.39 -7.08 -5.29
CA TYR A 211 13.01 -8.49 -5.20
C TYR A 211 13.54 -9.18 -3.93
N ILE A 212 14.66 -8.71 -3.38
CA ILE A 212 15.15 -9.16 -2.07
C ILE A 212 14.23 -8.70 -0.94
N GLU A 213 13.77 -7.45 -0.96
CA GLU A 213 12.82 -6.96 0.05
C GLU A 213 11.45 -7.66 -0.06
N LEU A 214 10.94 -7.86 -1.28
CA LEU A 214 9.72 -8.65 -1.51
C LEU A 214 9.85 -10.08 -0.96
N ALA A 215 11.03 -10.70 -1.10
CA ALA A 215 11.29 -12.04 -0.56
C ALA A 215 11.17 -12.10 0.96
N LYS A 216 11.61 -11.05 1.66
CA LYS A 216 11.51 -10.96 3.12
C LYS A 216 10.07 -10.83 3.58
N TYR A 217 9.25 -10.11 2.81
CA TYR A 217 7.87 -9.83 3.18
C TYR A 217 6.97 -11.03 2.91
N PHE A 218 7.10 -11.65 1.74
CA PHE A 218 6.12 -12.64 1.28
C PHE A 218 6.57 -14.10 1.46
N SER A 219 7.87 -14.38 1.65
CA SER A 219 8.41 -15.74 1.60
C SER A 219 9.10 -16.17 2.90
N THR A 220 9.98 -17.16 2.83
CA THR A 220 10.63 -17.75 4.01
C THR A 220 11.84 -16.94 4.48
N PRO A 221 12.29 -17.08 5.75
CA PRO A 221 13.52 -16.41 6.23
C PRO A 221 14.78 -16.72 5.41
N LYS A 222 14.82 -17.87 4.69
CA LYS A 222 15.94 -18.26 3.83
C LYS A 222 15.85 -17.68 2.41
N SER A 223 14.68 -17.20 2.01
CA SER A 223 14.39 -16.75 0.64
C SER A 223 15.22 -15.54 0.22
N LYS A 224 15.49 -14.60 1.13
CA LYS A 224 16.42 -13.48 0.89
C LYS A 224 17.76 -13.96 0.32
N THR A 225 18.41 -14.89 1.02
CA THR A 225 19.75 -15.37 0.66
C THR A 225 19.71 -16.18 -0.63
N PHE A 226 18.66 -16.98 -0.80
CA PHE A 226 18.44 -17.75 -2.02
C PHE A 226 18.27 -16.83 -3.24
N ILE A 227 17.34 -15.89 -3.20
CA ILE A 227 17.05 -14.97 -4.31
C ILE A 227 18.27 -14.12 -4.65
N ASN A 228 18.96 -13.55 -3.65
CA ASN A 228 20.19 -12.80 -3.90
C ASN A 228 21.24 -13.66 -4.63
N GLY A 229 21.50 -14.88 -4.14
CA GLY A 229 22.50 -15.77 -4.72
C GLY A 229 22.18 -16.24 -6.14
N VAL A 230 20.90 -16.41 -6.49
CA VAL A 230 20.49 -16.77 -7.85
C VAL A 230 20.56 -15.56 -8.78
N LEU A 231 20.07 -14.39 -8.35
CA LEU A 231 20.08 -13.18 -9.16
C LEU A 231 21.51 -12.68 -9.44
N ASP A 232 22.43 -12.74 -8.47
CA ASP A 232 23.83 -12.34 -8.69
C ASP A 232 24.49 -13.15 -9.81
N LYS A 233 24.26 -14.46 -9.84
CA LYS A 233 24.77 -15.35 -10.90
C LYS A 233 24.16 -15.00 -12.26
N LEU A 234 22.83 -14.86 -12.31
CA LEU A 234 22.10 -14.52 -13.54
C LEU A 234 22.51 -13.16 -14.10
N ILE A 235 22.67 -12.15 -13.26
CA ILE A 235 23.12 -10.81 -13.67
C ILE A 235 24.51 -10.88 -14.28
N GLY A 236 25.43 -11.64 -13.68
CA GLY A 236 26.78 -11.83 -14.22
C GLY A 236 26.77 -12.42 -15.64
N GLU A 237 25.97 -13.45 -15.87
CA GLU A 237 25.82 -14.08 -17.19
C GLU A 237 25.12 -13.16 -18.20
N PHE A 238 24.00 -12.55 -17.82
CA PHE A 238 23.25 -11.65 -18.70
C PHE A 238 24.01 -10.36 -19.07
N LYS A 239 24.98 -9.95 -18.24
CA LYS A 239 25.94 -8.89 -18.60
C LYS A 239 26.97 -9.42 -19.60
N ALA A 240 27.50 -10.63 -19.40
CA ALA A 240 28.52 -11.22 -20.26
C ALA A 240 28.02 -11.54 -21.68
N ASP A 241 26.77 -12.00 -21.82
CA ASP A 241 26.16 -12.34 -23.11
C ASP A 241 25.45 -11.15 -23.81
N GLY A 242 25.38 -9.99 -23.14
CA GLY A 242 24.76 -8.77 -23.66
C GLY A 242 23.22 -8.78 -23.64
N THR A 243 22.59 -9.70 -22.91
CA THR A 243 21.13 -9.78 -22.73
C THR A 243 20.58 -8.55 -22.00
N ILE A 244 21.25 -8.09 -20.94
CA ILE A 244 20.85 -6.86 -20.24
C ILE A 244 21.38 -5.64 -20.98
N LYS A 245 20.46 -4.83 -21.51
CA LYS A 245 20.77 -3.53 -22.13
C LYS A 245 19.97 -2.43 -21.44
N LYS A 246 20.56 -1.81 -20.41
CA LYS A 246 19.95 -0.68 -19.70
C LYS A 246 20.14 0.63 -20.46
N THR A 247 19.17 1.54 -20.35
CA THR A 247 19.14 2.83 -21.06
C THR A 247 18.66 3.92 -20.11
N GLY A 248 19.48 4.96 -19.93
CA GLY A 248 19.18 6.12 -19.07
C GLY A 248 20.45 6.67 -18.40
N ARG A 249 20.47 7.95 -18.05
CA ARG A 249 21.63 8.57 -17.37
C ARG A 249 21.87 7.88 -16.02
N GLY A 250 23.10 7.40 -15.79
CA GLY A 250 23.47 6.71 -14.54
C GLY A 250 23.05 5.24 -14.45
N LEU A 251 22.50 4.65 -15.53
CA LEU A 251 22.08 3.24 -15.60
C LEU A 251 23.04 2.35 -16.40
N ILE A 252 24.06 2.98 -17.01
CA ILE A 252 25.13 2.31 -17.74
C ILE A 252 26.25 2.08 -16.72
N GLU A 253 26.37 0.83 -16.26
CA GLU A 253 27.55 0.33 -15.56
C GLU A 253 28.52 -0.29 -16.57
#